data_AF-A0A6L5ZNI3-F1
#
_entry.id   AF-A0A6L5ZNI3-F1
#
_cell.length_a   1.000
_cell.length_b   1.000
_cell.length_c   1.000
_cell.angle_alpha   90.00
_cell.angle_beta   90.00
_cell.angle_gamma   90.00
#
_symmetry.space_group_name_H-M   'P 1'
#
loop_
_entity.id
_entity.type
_entity.pdbx_description
1 polymer ?
#
loop_
_entity_poly.entity_id
_entity_poly.type
_entity_poly.pdbx_seq_one_letter_code
_entity_poly.pdbx_strand_id
1 'polypeptide(L)'
;MGRFPTPSHAVGTGPLPSTIVRTDIGTGPNPVVLAIQNDQTDPPLLVGQWLAESGITVRVIEACFGEQVPAAVPQGVHGVLALGGAMGAGDDGVAPWLVAERALIADATDRGIPVLGLCLGAQLLAAATGGRVELGPVPEI
;
A
#
# COMPACT_ATOMS: atom_id res chain seq x y z
N MET A 1 28.83 -3.95 38.81
CA MET A 1 27.89 -5.03 38.45
C MET A 1 26.48 -4.51 38.59
N GLY A 2 25.90 -3.93 37.54
CA GLY A 2 24.51 -3.45 37.53
C GLY A 2 23.66 -4.36 36.64
N ARG A 3 22.59 -4.92 37.19
CA ARG A 3 21.59 -5.71 36.45
C ARG A 3 20.62 -4.75 35.76
N PHE A 4 20.49 -4.85 34.44
CA PHE A 4 19.38 -4.26 33.70
C PHE A 4 18.16 -5.21 33.76
N PRO A 5 16.94 -4.71 33.99
CA PRO A 5 15.73 -5.53 33.86
C PRO A 5 15.37 -5.71 32.38
N THR A 6 14.99 -6.93 32.01
CA THR A 6 14.41 -7.28 30.71
C THR A 6 12.96 -6.81 30.63
N PRO A 7 12.51 -6.14 29.56
CA PRO A 7 11.10 -5.91 29.33
C PRO A 7 10.46 -7.19 28.77
N SER A 8 9.54 -7.76 29.55
CA SER A 8 8.59 -8.79 29.09
C SER A 8 7.45 -8.09 28.35
N HIS A 9 7.49 -8.09 27.02
CA HIS A 9 6.30 -7.82 26.22
C HIS A 9 5.71 -9.17 25.80
N ALA A 10 4.64 -9.57 26.47
CA ALA A 10 3.80 -10.65 26.01
C ALA A 10 3.11 -10.20 24.70
N VAL A 11 3.54 -10.78 23.58
CA VAL A 11 2.81 -10.69 22.31
C VAL A 11 1.52 -11.49 22.48
N GLY A 12 0.37 -10.81 22.45
CA GLY A 12 -0.94 -11.44 22.50
C GLY A 12 -1.17 -12.28 21.24
N THR A 13 -1.29 -13.60 21.41
CA THR A 13 -1.60 -14.58 20.36
C THR A 13 -3.11 -14.66 20.07
N GLY A 14 -3.74 -13.50 19.84
CA GLY A 14 -5.14 -13.46 19.40
C GLY A 14 -5.25 -13.83 17.92
N PRO A 15 -6.32 -14.52 17.49
CA PRO A 15 -6.55 -14.75 16.06
C PRO A 15 -6.69 -13.40 15.35
N LEU A 16 -5.98 -13.26 14.22
CA LEU A 16 -6.11 -12.08 13.36
C LEU A 16 -7.55 -12.00 12.84
N PRO A 17 -8.24 -10.85 12.95
CA PRO A 17 -9.56 -10.70 12.36
C PRO A 17 -9.44 -10.74 10.83
N SER A 18 -9.87 -11.85 10.23
CA SER A 18 -9.76 -12.13 8.79
C SER A 18 -10.86 -11.48 7.95
N THR A 19 -11.33 -10.29 8.31
CA THR A 19 -12.47 -9.67 7.63
C THR A 19 -12.08 -8.32 7.03
N ILE A 20 -11.53 -8.36 5.82
CA ILE A 20 -11.53 -7.20 4.92
C ILE A 20 -12.92 -7.11 4.32
N VAL A 21 -13.67 -6.06 4.70
CA VAL A 21 -15.01 -5.81 4.19
C VAL A 21 -14.90 -5.29 2.75
N ARG A 22 -15.23 -6.13 1.76
CA ARG A 22 -15.55 -5.66 0.41
C ARG A 22 -16.86 -4.86 0.49
N THR A 23 -16.78 -3.53 0.44
CA THR A 23 -17.96 -2.68 0.25
C THR A 23 -17.79 -1.77 -0.97
N ASP A 24 -18.83 -1.78 -1.79
CA ASP A 24 -19.23 -0.81 -2.79
C ASP A 24 -19.02 0.64 -2.30
N ILE A 25 -18.68 1.55 -3.23
CA ILE A 25 -18.24 2.93 -2.95
C ILE A 25 -19.40 3.71 -2.31
N GLY A 26 -19.42 3.71 -0.97
CA GLY A 26 -20.46 4.34 -0.16
C GLY A 26 -20.14 5.80 0.17
N THR A 27 -21.13 6.67 -0.02
CA THR A 27 -21.14 8.09 0.33
C THR A 27 -21.29 8.33 1.85
N GLY A 28 -20.46 7.69 2.68
CA GLY A 28 -20.45 7.81 4.16
C GLY A 28 -19.28 8.64 4.71
N PRO A 29 -19.28 8.99 6.03
CA PRO A 29 -18.45 10.07 6.62
C PRO A 29 -16.96 9.74 6.82
N ASN A 30 -16.51 8.54 6.49
CA ASN A 30 -15.12 8.12 6.71
C ASN A 30 -14.31 8.26 5.42
N PRO A 31 -13.13 8.90 5.46
CA PRO A 31 -12.22 8.94 4.32
C PRO A 31 -11.89 7.52 3.82
N VAL A 32 -11.74 7.39 2.50
CA VAL A 32 -11.42 6.11 1.85
C VAL A 32 -10.01 6.16 1.31
N VAL A 33 -9.17 5.19 1.68
CA VAL A 33 -7.85 4.96 1.08
C VAL A 33 -7.92 3.75 0.17
N LEU A 34 -7.44 3.90 -1.07
CA LEU A 34 -7.30 2.82 -2.02
C LEU A 34 -5.91 2.20 -1.89
N ALA A 35 -5.83 0.97 -1.40
CA ALA A 35 -4.59 0.22 -1.28
C ALA A 35 -4.39 -0.70 -2.48
N ILE A 36 -3.21 -0.69 -3.08
CA ILE A 36 -2.85 -1.57 -4.20
C ILE A 36 -1.93 -2.66 -3.67
N GLN A 37 -2.41 -3.90 -3.67
CA GLN A 37 -1.63 -5.07 -3.24
C GLN A 37 -0.93 -5.70 -4.44
N ASN A 38 0.40 -5.59 -4.44
CA ASN A 38 1.26 -6.01 -5.54
C ASN A 38 1.79 -7.44 -5.39
N ASP A 39 1.79 -7.99 -4.17
CA ASP A 39 2.24 -9.35 -3.90
C ASP A 39 1.28 -10.05 -2.93
N GLN A 40 1.14 -11.37 -3.06
CA GLN A 40 0.33 -12.19 -2.16
C GLN A 40 0.81 -12.08 -0.71
N THR A 41 2.11 -11.91 -0.47
CA THR A 41 2.68 -11.83 0.89
C THR A 41 2.63 -10.43 1.50
N ASP A 42 2.27 -9.42 0.69
CA ASP A 42 2.39 -8.01 1.08
C ASP A 42 1.01 -7.30 1.11
N PRO A 43 0.00 -7.80 1.87
CA PRO A 43 -1.25 -7.08 2.07
C PRO A 43 -1.02 -5.84 2.98
N PRO A 44 -2.05 -4.99 3.21
CA PRO A 44 -1.90 -3.79 4.04
C PRO A 44 -1.40 -4.03 5.48
N LEU A 45 -1.58 -5.22 6.05
CA LEU A 45 -1.12 -5.60 7.39
C LEU A 45 -1.33 -4.48 8.44
N LEU A 46 -0.26 -4.10 9.13
CA LEU A 46 -0.27 -3.15 10.25
C LEU A 46 -0.68 -1.74 9.82
N VAL A 47 -0.27 -1.28 8.63
CA VAL A 47 -0.69 0.05 8.13
C VAL A 47 -2.19 0.06 7.83
N GLY A 48 -2.72 -1.04 7.28
CA GLY A 48 -4.16 -1.20 7.08
C GLY A 48 -4.94 -1.16 8.40
N GLN A 49 -4.43 -1.83 9.44
CA GLN A 49 -5.00 -1.79 10.79
C GLN A 49 -5.00 -0.37 11.37
N TRP A 50 -3.88 0.34 11.33
CA TRP A 50 -3.78 1.70 11.86
C TRP A 50 -4.71 2.70 11.17
N LEU A 51 -4.86 2.57 9.84
CA LEU A 51 -5.83 3.36 9.08
C LEU A 51 -7.26 3.08 9.55
N ALA A 52 -7.63 1.80 9.71
CA ALA A 52 -8.94 1.40 10.20
C ALA A 52 -9.22 1.91 11.62
N GLU A 53 -8.26 1.78 12.54
CA GLU A 53 -8.32 2.31 13.91
C GLU A 53 -8.47 3.84 13.95
N SER A 54 -7.97 4.53 12.92
CA SER A 54 -8.11 5.97 12.74
C SER A 54 -9.43 6.39 12.06
N GLY A 55 -10.35 5.45 11.82
CA GLY A 55 -11.63 5.71 11.15
C GLY A 55 -11.52 5.90 9.64
N ILE A 56 -10.43 5.42 9.01
CA ILE A 56 -10.25 5.45 7.55
C ILE A 56 -10.63 4.09 6.98
N THR A 57 -11.49 4.10 5.97
CA THR A 57 -11.87 2.88 5.23
C THR A 57 -10.75 2.53 4.25
N VAL A 58 -10.16 1.33 4.38
CA VAL A 58 -9.16 0.84 3.43
C VAL A 58 -9.83 -0.11 2.44
N ARG A 59 -9.85 0.28 1.15
CA ARG A 59 -10.28 -0.57 0.06
C ARG A 59 -9.04 -1.14 -0.64
N VAL A 60 -8.92 -2.46 -0.67
CA VAL A 60 -7.78 -3.14 -1.32
C VAL A 60 -8.15 -3.52 -2.75
N ILE A 61 -7.25 -3.25 -3.69
CA ILE A 61 -7.20 -3.85 -5.03
C ILE A 61 -6.15 -4.94 -5.00
N GLU A 62 -6.58 -6.18 -5.23
CA GLU A 62 -5.74 -7.36 -5.26
C GLU A 62 -5.08 -7.54 -6.64
N ALA A 63 -4.17 -6.62 -7.01
CA ALA A 63 -3.60 -6.55 -8.35
C ALA A 63 -2.81 -7.82 -8.73
N CYS A 64 -2.10 -8.42 -7.76
CA CYS A 64 -1.40 -9.69 -7.93
C CYS A 64 -2.34 -10.88 -8.24
N PHE A 65 -3.64 -10.75 -7.96
CA PHE A 65 -4.67 -11.73 -8.29
C PHE A 65 -5.51 -11.34 -9.52
N GLY A 66 -5.07 -10.31 -10.27
CA GLY A 66 -5.69 -9.89 -11.52
C GLY A 66 -6.82 -8.88 -11.36
N GLU A 67 -7.04 -8.31 -10.17
CA GLU A 67 -7.98 -7.19 -10.03
C GLU A 67 -7.45 -5.96 -10.78
N GLN A 68 -8.32 -5.28 -11.51
CA GLN A 68 -7.91 -4.16 -12.37
C GLN A 68 -7.55 -2.92 -11.54
N VAL A 69 -6.32 -2.43 -11.72
CA VAL A 69 -5.88 -1.14 -11.17
C VAL A 69 -6.38 -0.01 -12.07
N PRO A 70 -7.13 0.98 -11.55
CA PRO A 70 -7.55 2.14 -12.33
C PRO A 70 -6.35 3.05 -12.58
N ALA A 71 -6.25 3.66 -13.76
CA ALA A 71 -5.16 4.58 -14.11
C ALA A 71 -5.35 6.01 -13.54
N ALA A 72 -6.46 6.29 -12.87
CA ALA A 72 -6.77 7.57 -12.23
C ALA A 72 -7.56 7.32 -10.94
N VAL A 73 -7.44 8.22 -9.96
CA VAL A 73 -8.04 8.04 -8.64
C VAL A 73 -9.57 8.13 -8.75
N PRO A 74 -10.32 7.06 -8.41
CA PRO A 74 -11.77 7.06 -8.49
C PRO A 74 -12.40 8.13 -7.59
N GLN A 75 -13.60 8.58 -7.95
CA GLN A 75 -14.38 9.50 -7.10
C GLN A 75 -14.63 8.88 -5.72
N GLY A 76 -14.55 9.70 -4.66
CA GLY A 76 -14.74 9.25 -3.28
C GLY A 76 -13.52 8.58 -2.64
N VAL A 77 -12.41 8.44 -3.37
CA VAL A 77 -11.11 8.06 -2.80
C VAL A 77 -10.35 9.31 -2.35
N HIS A 78 -9.78 9.24 -1.15
CA HIS A 78 -9.16 10.33 -0.42
C HIS A 78 -7.65 10.12 -0.17
N GLY A 79 -7.11 8.96 -0.54
CA GLY A 79 -5.68 8.64 -0.47
C GLY A 79 -5.35 7.35 -1.20
N VAL A 80 -4.07 7.18 -1.54
CA VAL A 80 -3.54 5.96 -2.18
C VAL A 80 -2.47 5.35 -1.29
N LEU A 81 -2.55 4.03 -1.09
CA LEU A 81 -1.54 3.23 -0.40
C LEU A 81 -0.93 2.23 -1.40
N ALA A 82 0.28 2.53 -1.90
CA ALA A 82 1.01 1.65 -2.79
C ALA A 82 1.88 0.70 -1.95
N LEU A 83 1.59 -0.61 -1.99
CA LEU A 83 2.24 -1.60 -1.13
C LEU A 83 3.51 -2.18 -1.76
N GLY A 84 4.22 -2.97 -0.96
CA GLY A 84 5.40 -3.72 -1.37
C GLY A 84 5.09 -4.84 -2.37
N GLY A 85 6.15 -5.42 -2.90
CA GLY A 85 6.10 -6.65 -3.68
C GLY A 85 7.49 -7.07 -4.15
N ALA A 86 7.62 -8.29 -4.66
CA ALA A 86 8.90 -8.84 -5.10
C ALA A 86 9.45 -8.22 -6.41
N MET A 87 8.61 -7.50 -7.16
CA MET A 87 8.99 -6.86 -8.42
C MET A 87 9.82 -5.58 -8.22
N GLY A 88 10.55 -5.19 -9.25
CA GLY A 88 11.05 -3.82 -9.41
C GLY A 88 10.01 -2.91 -10.06
N ALA A 89 10.14 -1.60 -9.83
CA ALA A 89 9.20 -0.60 -10.37
C ALA A 89 9.10 -0.54 -11.90
N GLY A 90 10.01 -1.17 -12.64
CA GLY A 90 10.02 -1.26 -14.11
C GLY A 90 9.66 -2.63 -14.68
N ASP A 91 9.27 -3.61 -13.85
CA ASP A 91 9.03 -4.99 -14.28
C ASP A 91 7.65 -5.20 -14.93
N ASP A 92 7.27 -4.31 -15.84
CA ASP A 92 5.94 -4.29 -16.48
C ASP A 92 5.61 -5.57 -17.26
N GLY A 93 6.64 -6.30 -17.72
CA GLY A 93 6.46 -7.60 -18.38
C GLY A 93 6.02 -8.72 -17.43
N VAL A 94 6.37 -8.61 -16.14
CA VAL A 94 6.02 -9.59 -15.10
C VAL A 94 4.76 -9.16 -14.36
N ALA A 95 4.62 -7.87 -14.11
CA ALA A 95 3.49 -7.27 -13.43
C ALA A 95 2.87 -6.14 -14.28
N PRO A 96 2.02 -6.47 -15.27
CA PRO A 96 1.47 -5.49 -16.21
C PRO A 96 0.64 -4.37 -15.56
N TRP A 97 0.11 -4.60 -14.36
CA TRP A 97 -0.67 -3.60 -13.62
C TRP A 97 0.17 -2.42 -13.10
N LEU A 98 1.51 -2.57 -12.98
CA LEU A 98 2.39 -1.51 -12.49
C LEU A 98 2.33 -0.25 -13.38
N VAL A 99 2.04 -0.41 -14.67
CA VAL A 99 1.79 0.72 -15.59
C VAL A 99 0.61 1.56 -15.12
N ALA A 100 -0.51 0.91 -14.79
CA ALA A 100 -1.71 1.60 -14.31
C ALA A 100 -1.52 2.15 -12.90
N GLU A 101 -0.79 1.44 -12.03
CA GLU A 101 -0.49 1.93 -10.68
C GLU A 101 0.38 3.19 -10.70
N ARG A 102 1.41 3.27 -11.55
CA ARG A 102 2.18 4.51 -11.72
C ARG A 102 1.32 5.65 -12.23
N ALA A 103 0.40 5.38 -13.16
CA ALA A 103 -0.56 6.39 -13.64
C ALA A 103 -1.51 6.85 -12.52
N LEU A 104 -2.02 5.93 -11.70
CA LEU A 104 -2.84 6.23 -10.52
C LEU A 104 -2.10 7.13 -9.53
N ILE A 105 -0.83 6.82 -9.24
CA ILE A 105 0.00 7.60 -8.32
C ILE A 105 0.29 9.00 -8.88
N ALA A 106 0.56 9.10 -10.18
CA ALA A 106 0.74 10.39 -10.85
C ALA A 106 -0.54 11.24 -10.76
N ASP A 107 -1.70 10.68 -11.10
CA ASP A 107 -3.00 11.38 -10.98
C ASP A 107 -3.28 11.82 -9.53
N ALA A 108 -3.02 10.95 -8.56
CA ALA A 108 -3.18 11.28 -7.14
C ALA A 108 -2.31 12.50 -6.75
N THR A 109 -1.04 12.47 -7.13
CA THR A 109 -0.07 13.53 -6.80
C THR A 109 -0.44 14.84 -7.49
N ASP A 110 -0.80 14.81 -8.77
CA ASP A 110 -1.22 15.98 -9.54
C ASP A 110 -2.48 16.65 -8.96
N ARG A 111 -3.37 15.85 -8.35
CA ARG A 111 -4.61 16.33 -7.71
C ARG A 111 -4.44 16.69 -6.24
N GLY A 112 -3.23 16.54 -5.67
CA GLY A 112 -2.97 16.77 -4.25
C GLY A 112 -3.62 15.73 -3.32
N ILE A 113 -3.95 14.54 -3.84
CA ILE A 113 -4.41 13.40 -3.05
C ILE A 113 -3.18 12.72 -2.42
N PRO A 114 -3.15 12.50 -1.10
CA PRO A 114 -1.98 11.93 -0.44
C PRO A 114 -1.69 10.50 -0.91
N VAL A 115 -0.41 10.22 -1.14
CA VAL A 115 0.12 8.90 -1.51
C VAL A 115 1.14 8.44 -0.47
N LEU A 116 0.97 7.23 0.05
CA LEU A 116 1.98 6.53 0.85
C LEU A 116 2.50 5.33 0.04
N GLY A 117 3.79 5.32 -0.27
CA GLY A 117 4.46 4.20 -0.92
C GLY A 117 5.33 3.42 0.05
N LEU A 118 5.22 2.09 0.04
CA LEU A 118 6.01 1.17 0.89
C LEU A 118 6.81 0.19 0.01
N CYS A 119 8.12 0.08 0.23
CA CYS A 119 9.01 -0.80 -0.55
C CYS A 119 8.87 -0.54 -2.06
N LEU A 120 8.37 -1.50 -2.85
CA LEU A 120 8.01 -1.32 -4.26
C LEU A 120 7.13 -0.08 -4.47
N GLY A 121 6.12 0.14 -3.64
CA GLY A 121 5.25 1.31 -3.73
C GLY A 121 6.00 2.64 -3.63
N ALA A 122 7.10 2.71 -2.86
CA ALA A 122 7.94 3.91 -2.81
C ALA A 122 8.73 4.10 -4.11
N GLN A 123 9.21 3.01 -4.72
CA GLN A 123 9.86 3.05 -6.02
C GLN A 123 8.89 3.49 -7.12
N LEU A 124 7.66 2.98 -7.12
CA LEU A 124 6.61 3.37 -8.06
C LEU A 124 6.25 4.85 -7.90
N LEU A 125 6.15 5.36 -6.66
CA LEU A 125 5.94 6.78 -6.38
C LEU A 125 7.07 7.64 -6.93
N ALA A 126 8.33 7.24 -6.73
CA ALA A 126 9.47 7.94 -7.31
C ALA A 126 9.39 7.96 -8.85
N ALA A 127 9.14 6.81 -9.48
CA ALA A 127 9.02 6.71 -10.93
C ALA A 127 7.86 7.54 -11.50
N ALA A 128 6.69 7.53 -10.85
CA ALA A 128 5.50 8.27 -11.26
C ALA A 128 5.67 9.79 -11.16
N THR A 129 6.57 10.27 -10.30
CA THR A 129 6.80 11.70 -10.05
C THR A 129 8.11 12.22 -10.68
N GLY A 130 8.69 11.46 -11.62
CA GLY A 130 9.87 11.85 -12.39
C GLY A 130 11.22 11.57 -11.71
N GLY A 131 11.21 10.87 -10.56
CA GLY A 131 12.40 10.34 -9.92
C GLY A 131 13.01 9.15 -10.66
N ARG A 132 14.17 8.70 -10.17
CA ARG A 132 14.87 7.52 -10.69
C ARG A 132 14.93 6.43 -9.62
N VAL A 133 14.76 5.19 -10.04
CA VAL A 133 14.88 4.00 -9.20
C VAL A 133 16.11 3.23 -9.68
N GLU A 134 17.07 3.01 -8.78
CA GLU A 134 18.34 2.35 -9.09
C GLU A 134 18.63 1.29 -8.03
N LEU A 135 19.46 0.31 -8.38
CA LEU A 135 19.90 -0.71 -7.43
C LEU A 135 20.81 -0.07 -6.38
N GLY A 136 20.50 -0.36 -5.11
CA GLY A 136 21.40 -0.03 -4.01
C GLY A 136 22.71 -0.80 -4.10
N PRO A 137 23.81 -0.28 -3.52
CA PRO A 137 25.11 -0.95 -3.55
C PRO A 137 25.14 -2.25 -2.74
N VAL A 138 24.25 -2.38 -1.75
CA VAL A 138 24.09 -3.56 -0.89
C VAL A 138 22.60 -3.77 -0.63
N PRO A 139 22.09 -5.01 -0.65
CA PRO A 139 20.72 -5.30 -0.24
C PRO A 139 20.48 -5.02 1.26
N GLU A 140 19.33 -4.45 1.59
CA GLU A 140 18.84 -4.30 2.97
C GLU A 140 17.68 -5.30 3.18
N ILE A 141 17.80 -6.18 4.18
CA ILE A 141 16.86 -7.28 4.48
C ILE A 141 16.57 -7.29 5.97
#